data_AF-A0A971W4W3-F1
#
_entry.id   AF-A0A971W4W3-F1
#
_cell.length_a   1.000
_cell.length_b   1.000
_cell.length_c   1.000
_cell.angle_alpha   90.00
_cell.angle_beta   90.00
_cell.angle_gamma   90.00
#
_symmetry.space_group_name_H-M   'P 1'
#
loop_
_entity.id
_entity.type
_entity.pdbx_description
1 polymer ?
#
loop_
_entity_poly.entity_id
_entity_poly.type
_entity_poly.pdbx_seq_one_letter_code
_entity_poly.pdbx_strand_id
1 'polypeptide(L)'
;MPSPGAGILLLNTGTRACAIIYLIKRNGGVKVAAVNGGIDQRLFDYLLHSLGKTPYYHLLGLKLVRLSPGQSEFEVLTEEKHCNPLGLLHGGLIMSIADAAMGNAIRSLGITGVTVDISVAMIAAVPHGSVLQAIGKVRKAGKTVIFTDAEVWCENRLVGQAKGTFVNHGPVEYK
;
A
#
# COMPACT_ATOMS: atom_id res chain seq x y z
N MET A 1 -15.03 16.65 -4.60
CA MET A 1 -15.92 16.01 -5.59
C MET A 1 -15.07 15.09 -6.46
N PRO A 2 -15.44 13.82 -6.68
CA PRO A 2 -14.66 12.94 -7.55
C PRO A 2 -14.75 13.42 -9.01
N SER A 3 -13.68 13.21 -9.79
CA SER A 3 -13.61 13.60 -11.20
C SER A 3 -14.55 12.73 -12.08
N PRO A 4 -14.95 13.20 -13.28
CA PRO A 4 -16.08 12.63 -14.05
C PRO A 4 -15.87 11.22 -14.67
N GLY A 5 -14.93 10.39 -14.19
CA GLY A 5 -14.53 9.14 -14.86
C GLY A 5 -14.35 7.91 -13.97
N ALA A 6 -14.70 7.98 -12.68
CA ALA A 6 -14.61 6.84 -11.76
C ALA A 6 -15.96 6.13 -11.63
N GLY A 7 -15.99 4.82 -11.89
CA GLY A 7 -17.15 3.97 -11.64
C GLY A 7 -16.96 3.17 -10.35
N ILE A 8 -18.02 3.01 -9.56
CA ILE A 8 -18.04 2.17 -8.36
C ILE A 8 -18.71 0.85 -8.73
N LEU A 9 -18.02 -0.28 -8.54
CA LEU A 9 -18.61 -1.61 -8.68
C LEU A 9 -18.63 -2.31 -7.32
N LEU A 10 -19.81 -2.77 -6.91
CA LEU A 10 -19.98 -3.64 -5.75
C LEU A 10 -19.81 -5.09 -6.21
N LEU A 11 -18.75 -5.77 -5.76
CA LEU A 11 -18.62 -7.22 -5.95
C LEU A 11 -18.91 -7.93 -4.63
N ASN A 12 -19.80 -8.92 -4.68
CA ASN A 12 -20.11 -9.79 -3.56
C ASN A 12 -19.04 -10.89 -3.48
N THR A 13 -18.07 -10.76 -2.58
CA THR A 13 -16.89 -11.64 -2.49
C THR A 13 -17.11 -12.88 -1.60
N GLY A 14 -18.36 -13.28 -1.32
CA GLY A 14 -18.69 -14.50 -0.56
C GLY A 14 -18.30 -14.49 0.93
N THR A 15 -17.61 -13.44 1.38
CA THR A 15 -17.40 -13.07 2.78
C THR A 15 -18.39 -11.96 3.11
N ARG A 16 -18.89 -11.88 4.35
CA ARG A 16 -19.95 -10.93 4.78
C ARG A 16 -19.61 -9.42 4.62
N ALA A 17 -18.53 -9.07 3.93
CA ALA A 17 -18.14 -7.71 3.58
C ALA A 17 -18.28 -7.50 2.07
N CYS A 18 -19.17 -6.59 1.65
CA CYS A 18 -19.17 -6.07 0.28
C CYS A 18 -17.83 -5.36 0.02
N ALA A 19 -17.06 -5.84 -0.96
CA ALA A 19 -15.89 -5.14 -1.44
C ALA A 19 -16.32 -4.03 -2.42
N ILE A 20 -15.98 -2.78 -2.11
CA ILE A 20 -16.17 -1.67 -3.04
C ILE A 20 -14.90 -1.58 -3.89
N ILE A 21 -15.05 -1.84 -5.19
CA ILE A 21 -13.98 -1.72 -6.18
C ILE A 21 -14.14 -0.38 -6.89
N TYR A 22 -13.09 0.45 -6.80
CA TYR A 22 -12.99 1.63 -7.65
C TYR A 22 -12.42 1.24 -9.00
N LEU A 23 -13.08 1.68 -10.07
CA LEU A 23 -12.63 1.49 -11.44
C LEU A 23 -12.30 2.85 -12.04
N ILE A 24 -11.04 3.05 -12.45
CA ILE A 24 -10.66 4.24 -13.22
C ILE A 24 -10.70 3.88 -14.70
N LYS A 25 -11.63 4.47 -15.46
CA LYS A 25 -11.62 4.36 -16.93
C LYS A 25 -10.58 5.31 -17.50
N ARG A 26 -9.55 4.76 -18.17
CA ARG A 26 -8.70 5.49 -19.13
C ARG A 26 -8.42 4.56 -20.31
N ASN A 27 -8.56 5.06 -21.54
CA ASN A 27 -8.20 4.38 -22.80
C ASN A 27 -8.68 2.91 -22.91
N GLY A 28 -10.00 2.70 -23.00
CA GLY A 28 -10.57 1.41 -23.45
C GLY A 28 -10.52 0.23 -22.46
N GLY A 29 -10.00 0.40 -21.24
CA GLY A 29 -9.94 -0.67 -20.23
C GLY A 29 -10.47 -0.24 -18.86
N VAL A 30 -11.05 -1.20 -18.14
CA VAL A 30 -11.45 -1.08 -16.73
C VAL A 30 -10.26 -1.53 -15.87
N LYS A 31 -9.62 -0.62 -15.13
CA LYS A 31 -8.60 -0.97 -14.14
C LYS A 31 -9.18 -0.87 -12.73
N VAL A 32 -9.04 -1.96 -11.96
CA VAL A 32 -9.21 -1.97 -10.50
C VAL A 32 -8.21 -0.96 -9.90
N ALA A 33 -8.72 0.02 -9.16
CA ALA A 33 -7.95 1.13 -8.62
C ALA A 33 -7.51 0.92 -7.17
N ALA A 34 -8.32 0.21 -6.38
CA ALA A 34 -8.03 -0.37 -5.06
C ALA A 34 -9.35 -0.95 -4.50
N VAL A 35 -9.24 -1.82 -3.49
CA VAL A 35 -10.37 -2.41 -2.76
C VAL A 35 -10.53 -1.76 -1.39
N ASN A 36 -11.74 -1.26 -1.09
CA ASN A 36 -12.12 -0.94 0.29
C ASN A 36 -12.54 -2.23 1.01
N GLY A 37 -11.69 -2.68 1.94
CA GLY A 37 -11.89 -3.88 2.76
C GLY A 37 -12.60 -3.63 4.09
N GLY A 38 -13.32 -2.51 4.22
CA GLY A 38 -14.18 -2.25 5.38
C GLY A 38 -13.76 -1.08 6.27
N ILE A 39 -13.00 -0.11 5.74
CA ILE A 39 -12.80 1.17 6.41
C ILE A 39 -13.90 2.16 6.00
N ASP A 40 -14.04 3.26 6.75
CA ASP A 40 -14.96 4.35 6.40
C ASP A 40 -14.75 4.81 4.95
N GLN A 41 -15.86 5.01 4.23
CA GLN A 41 -15.80 5.29 2.80
C GLN A 41 -15.18 6.65 2.49
N ARG A 42 -15.41 7.67 3.32
CA ARG A 42 -14.80 9.00 3.11
C ARG A 42 -13.31 8.94 3.38
N LEU A 43 -12.89 8.20 4.42
CA LEU A 43 -11.48 7.94 4.67
C LEU A 43 -10.85 7.23 3.47
N PHE A 44 -11.48 6.16 2.96
CA PHE A 44 -10.97 5.42 1.81
C PHE A 44 -10.79 6.34 0.58
N ASP A 45 -11.79 7.14 0.24
CA ASP A 45 -11.74 8.04 -0.91
C ASP A 45 -10.65 9.11 -0.76
N TYR A 46 -10.53 9.68 0.44
CA TYR A 46 -9.47 10.62 0.78
C TYR A 46 -8.08 9.99 0.62
N LEU A 47 -7.87 8.79 1.17
CA LEU A 47 -6.60 8.09 1.10
C LEU A 47 -6.28 7.71 -0.35
N LEU A 48 -7.24 7.18 -1.10
CA LEU A 48 -7.05 6.84 -2.51
C LEU A 48 -6.63 8.06 -3.33
N HIS A 49 -7.25 9.23 -3.09
CA HIS A 49 -6.89 10.48 -3.74
C HIS A 49 -5.48 10.97 -3.35
N SER A 50 -5.18 10.96 -2.05
CA SER A 50 -3.88 11.37 -1.51
C SER A 50 -2.73 10.50 -2.06
N LEU A 51 -2.94 9.18 -2.09
CA LEU A 51 -1.98 8.20 -2.59
C LEU A 51 -1.77 8.33 -4.09
N GLY A 52 -2.85 8.53 -4.84
CA GLY A 52 -2.81 8.75 -6.29
C GLY A 52 -2.14 10.06 -6.72
N LYS A 53 -1.69 10.90 -5.77
CA LYS A 53 -0.92 12.13 -6.01
C LYS A 53 0.47 12.12 -5.35
N THR A 54 0.84 11.05 -4.65
CA THR A 54 2.09 11.00 -3.89
C THR A 54 3.28 10.88 -4.86
N PRO A 55 4.15 11.91 -4.98
CA PRO A 55 5.20 11.93 -6.00
C PRO A 55 6.17 10.75 -5.87
N TYR A 56 6.52 10.36 -4.65
CA TYR A 56 7.40 9.23 -4.39
C TYR A 56 6.80 7.89 -4.85
N TYR A 57 5.48 7.73 -4.75
CA TYR A 57 4.79 6.51 -5.19
C TYR A 57 4.74 6.46 -6.72
N HIS A 58 4.57 7.61 -7.39
CA HIS A 58 4.68 7.68 -8.84
C HIS A 58 6.08 7.40 -9.35
N LEU A 59 7.11 7.94 -8.68
CA LEU A 59 8.51 7.69 -9.01
C LEU A 59 8.83 6.18 -9.04
N LEU A 60 8.39 5.47 -8.00
CA LEU A 60 8.61 4.04 -7.84
C LEU A 60 7.55 3.15 -8.51
N GLY A 61 6.46 3.72 -9.03
CA GLY A 61 5.35 2.95 -9.61
C GLY A 61 4.52 2.15 -8.60
N LEU A 62 4.51 2.53 -7.32
CA LEU A 62 3.71 1.86 -6.29
C LEU A 62 2.22 2.10 -6.52
N LYS A 63 1.41 1.06 -6.34
CA LYS A 63 -0.05 1.12 -6.45
C LYS A 63 -0.68 0.53 -5.21
N LEU A 64 -1.72 1.19 -4.72
CA LEU A 64 -2.57 0.63 -3.68
C LEU A 64 -3.44 -0.49 -4.27
N VAL A 65 -3.46 -1.64 -3.61
CA VAL A 65 -4.34 -2.77 -3.94
C VAL A 65 -5.54 -2.80 -3.01
N ARG A 66 -5.33 -2.64 -1.70
CA ARG A 66 -6.37 -2.78 -0.68
C ARG A 66 -6.08 -1.98 0.57
N LEU A 67 -7.14 -1.44 1.18
CA LEU A 67 -7.12 -0.93 2.55
C LEU A 67 -8.13 -1.71 3.39
N SER A 68 -7.76 -2.12 4.58
CA SER A 68 -8.65 -2.73 5.59
C SER A 68 -8.26 -2.17 6.96
N PRO A 69 -9.10 -2.23 8.00
CA PRO A 69 -8.74 -1.68 9.30
C PRO A 69 -7.41 -2.24 9.83
N GLY A 70 -6.39 -1.39 9.92
CA GLY A 70 -5.05 -1.77 10.39
C GLY A 70 -4.21 -2.55 9.39
N GLN A 71 -4.59 -2.60 8.11
CA GLN A 71 -3.86 -3.32 7.06
C GLN A 71 -3.89 -2.56 5.72
N SER A 72 -2.79 -2.62 4.98
CA SER A 72 -2.79 -2.18 3.58
C SER A 72 -1.96 -3.09 2.69
N GLU A 73 -2.32 -3.11 1.41
CA GLU A 73 -1.67 -3.92 0.39
C GLU A 73 -1.24 -3.01 -0.76
N PHE A 74 0.02 -3.14 -1.17
CA PHE A 74 0.60 -2.40 -2.28
C PHE A 74 1.23 -3.35 -3.29
N GLU A 75 1.28 -2.93 -4.55
CA GLU A 75 2.03 -3.63 -5.58
C GLU A 75 2.91 -2.68 -6.40
N VAL A 76 3.92 -3.26 -7.05
CA VAL A 76 4.72 -2.58 -8.08
C VAL A 76 5.10 -3.57 -9.17
N LEU A 77 4.85 -3.20 -10.43
CA LEU A 77 5.47 -3.89 -11.56
C LEU A 77 6.90 -3.36 -11.67
N THR A 78 7.86 -4.25 -11.54
CA THR A 78 9.26 -3.85 -11.45
C THR A 78 9.87 -3.64 -12.84
N GLU A 79 10.75 -2.67 -12.94
CA GLU A 79 11.36 -2.19 -14.20
C GLU A 79 12.87 -2.04 -13.98
N GLU A 80 13.64 -1.91 -15.06
CA GLU A 80 15.10 -1.76 -14.99
C GLU A 80 15.55 -0.58 -14.11
N LYS A 81 14.78 0.53 -14.09
CA LYS A 81 15.03 1.69 -13.21
C LYS A 81 15.04 1.36 -11.71
N HIS A 82 14.51 0.20 -11.32
CA HIS A 82 14.49 -0.27 -9.93
C HIS A 82 15.67 -1.18 -9.57
N CYS A 83 16.54 -1.49 -10.53
CA CYS A 83 17.65 -2.38 -10.31
C CYS A 83 18.87 -1.70 -9.69
N ASN A 84 19.67 -2.50 -9.00
CA ASN A 84 21.04 -2.20 -8.63
C ASN A 84 21.99 -2.53 -9.82
N PRO A 85 23.31 -2.26 -9.70
CA PRO A 85 24.27 -2.55 -10.77
C PRO A 85 24.40 -4.02 -11.19
N LEU A 86 23.84 -4.97 -10.42
CA LEU A 86 23.80 -6.40 -10.77
C LEU A 86 22.57 -6.77 -11.61
N GLY A 87 21.72 -5.79 -11.98
CA GLY A 87 20.47 -6.03 -12.70
C GLY A 87 19.34 -6.64 -11.85
N LEU A 88 19.56 -6.77 -10.55
CA LEU A 88 18.59 -7.24 -9.55
C LEU A 88 17.92 -6.06 -8.87
N LEU A 89 16.70 -6.24 -8.34
CA LEU A 89 16.03 -5.16 -7.63
C LEU A 89 16.88 -4.62 -6.47
N HIS A 90 16.98 -3.29 -6.40
CA HIS A 90 17.63 -2.63 -5.28
C HIS A 90 16.82 -2.88 -4.00
N GLY A 91 17.49 -3.24 -2.90
CA GLY A 91 16.82 -3.48 -1.60
C GLY A 91 16.01 -2.27 -1.13
N GLY A 92 16.38 -1.07 -1.56
CA GLY A 92 15.61 0.16 -1.37
C GLY A 92 14.18 0.09 -1.90
N LEU A 93 13.90 -0.56 -3.04
CA LEU A 93 12.52 -0.71 -3.51
C LEU A 93 11.69 -1.59 -2.56
N ILE A 94 12.28 -2.70 -2.09
CA ILE A 94 11.64 -3.63 -1.13
C ILE A 94 11.34 -2.89 0.17
N MET A 95 12.29 -2.10 0.66
CA MET A 95 12.10 -1.26 1.86
C MET A 95 11.00 -0.20 1.64
N SER A 96 11.01 0.50 0.50
CA SER A 96 10.04 1.55 0.21
C SER A 96 8.61 1.02 0.08
N ILE A 97 8.39 -0.13 -0.58
CA ILE A 97 7.04 -0.71 -0.67
C ILE A 97 6.57 -1.26 0.68
N ALA A 98 7.48 -1.82 1.49
CA ALA A 98 7.16 -2.26 2.86
C ALA A 98 6.77 -1.07 3.76
N ASP A 99 7.54 0.02 3.74
CA ASP A 99 7.24 1.25 4.48
C ASP A 99 5.90 1.85 4.05
N ALA A 100 5.64 1.93 2.74
CA ALA A 100 4.36 2.38 2.21
C ALA A 100 3.19 1.52 2.72
N ALA A 101 3.35 0.19 2.73
CA ALA A 101 2.32 -0.72 3.22
C ALA A 101 2.08 -0.58 4.74
N MET A 102 3.13 -0.39 5.53
CA MET A 102 3.00 -0.17 6.98
C MET A 102 2.37 1.19 7.30
N GLY A 103 2.86 2.27 6.70
CA GLY A 103 2.34 3.62 6.91
C GLY A 103 0.88 3.74 6.51
N ASN A 104 0.46 3.11 5.40
CA ASN A 104 -0.95 3.14 5.00
C ASN A 104 -1.83 2.16 5.77
N ALA A 105 -1.27 1.11 6.38
CA ALA A 105 -1.98 0.33 7.40
C ALA A 105 -2.32 1.20 8.61
N ILE A 106 -1.44 2.11 9.03
CA ILE A 106 -1.74 3.10 10.08
C ILE A 106 -2.85 4.07 9.62
N ARG A 107 -2.71 4.62 8.41
CA ARG A 107 -3.71 5.55 7.84
C ARG A 107 -5.09 4.96 7.67
N SER A 108 -5.19 3.65 7.44
CA SER A 108 -6.47 2.93 7.38
C SER A 108 -7.27 3.00 8.71
N LEU A 109 -6.60 3.28 9.83
CA LEU A 109 -7.23 3.49 11.14
C LEU A 109 -7.64 4.96 11.36
N GLY A 110 -7.48 5.83 10.36
CA GLY A 110 -7.70 7.26 10.50
C GLY A 110 -6.61 7.96 11.30
N ILE A 111 -5.41 7.40 11.38
CA ILE A 111 -4.25 7.94 12.11
C ILE A 111 -3.14 8.29 11.12
N THR A 112 -2.44 9.39 11.35
CA THR A 112 -1.20 9.71 10.63
C THR A 112 0.00 9.21 11.43
N GLY A 113 1.02 8.70 10.73
CA GLY A 113 2.23 8.20 11.34
C GLY A 113 3.45 8.57 10.51
N VAL A 114 4.56 8.83 11.20
CA VAL A 114 5.86 9.11 10.57
C VAL A 114 6.84 8.02 11.00
N THR A 115 7.51 7.39 10.02
CA THR A 115 8.49 6.33 10.27
C THR A 115 9.64 6.88 11.11
N VAL A 116 9.91 6.26 12.26
CA VAL A 116 11.08 6.52 13.10
C VAL A 116 12.20 5.56 12.77
N ASP A 117 11.85 4.29 12.64
CA ASP A 117 12.76 3.20 12.36
C ASP A 117 12.06 2.13 11.52
N ILE A 118 12.82 1.53 10.61
CA ILE A 118 12.40 0.37 9.84
C ILE A 118 13.57 -0.60 9.72
N SER A 119 13.31 -1.86 10.05
CA SER A 119 14.26 -2.96 9.83
C SER A 119 13.69 -3.93 8.82
N VAL A 120 14.46 -4.25 7.77
CA VAL A 120 14.04 -5.15 6.70
C VAL A 120 15.05 -6.28 6.51
N ALA A 121 14.59 -7.52 6.62
CA ALA A 121 15.33 -8.69 6.19
C ALA A 121 15.14 -8.88 4.67
N MET A 122 16.24 -8.87 3.91
CA MET A 122 16.24 -9.19 2.47
C MET A 122 16.41 -10.69 2.30
N ILE A 123 15.33 -11.40 2.01
CA ILE A 123 15.28 -12.87 2.08
C ILE A 123 15.74 -13.49 0.76
N ALA A 124 15.41 -12.88 -0.37
CA ALA A 124 15.80 -13.42 -1.66
C ALA A 124 15.86 -12.36 -2.76
N ALA A 125 16.77 -12.56 -3.72
CA ALA A 125 16.91 -11.69 -4.88
C ALA A 125 15.72 -11.81 -5.84
N VAL A 126 15.44 -10.73 -6.56
CA VAL A 126 14.34 -10.63 -7.52
C VAL A 126 14.85 -9.94 -8.79
N PRO A 127 14.62 -10.50 -9.98
CA PRO A 127 14.85 -9.80 -11.24
C PRO A 127 13.74 -8.79 -11.52
N HIS A 128 14.04 -7.73 -12.26
CA HIS A 128 13.00 -6.84 -12.79
C HIS A 128 12.04 -7.57 -13.76
N GLY A 129 10.90 -6.95 -14.06
CA GLY A 129 9.82 -7.58 -14.84
C GLY A 129 8.84 -8.41 -13.98
N SER A 130 9.15 -8.59 -12.69
CA SER A 130 8.28 -9.27 -11.73
C SER A 130 7.33 -8.29 -11.05
N VAL A 131 6.22 -8.78 -10.48
CA VAL A 131 5.36 -7.98 -9.60
C VAL A 131 5.74 -8.25 -8.15
N LEU A 132 6.09 -7.18 -7.42
CA LEU A 132 6.20 -7.23 -5.96
C LEU A 132 4.87 -6.85 -5.33
N GLN A 133 4.50 -7.54 -4.26
CA GLN A 133 3.34 -7.25 -3.43
C GLN A 133 3.79 -7.10 -1.98
N ALA A 134 3.36 -6.03 -1.31
CA ALA A 134 3.63 -5.82 0.10
C ALA A 134 2.34 -5.78 0.90
N ILE A 135 2.31 -6.48 2.03
CA ILE A 135 1.18 -6.53 2.95
C ILE A 135 1.67 -5.98 4.29
N GLY A 136 1.22 -4.78 4.66
CA GLY A 136 1.57 -4.12 5.92
C GLY A 136 0.45 -4.21 6.95
N LYS A 137 0.78 -4.40 8.22
CA LYS A 137 -0.17 -4.56 9.33
C LYS A 137 0.24 -3.74 10.54
N VAL A 138 -0.75 -3.12 11.18
CA VAL A 138 -0.59 -2.52 12.51
C VAL A 138 -0.64 -3.63 13.56
N ARG A 139 0.41 -3.72 14.38
CA ARG A 139 0.49 -4.67 15.49
C ARG A 139 0.04 -4.05 16.80
N LYS A 140 0.35 -2.77 17.01
CA LYS A 140 -0.11 -2.01 18.18
C LYS A 140 -0.12 -0.51 17.87
N ALA A 141 -1.28 0.14 18.01
CA ALA A 141 -1.42 1.59 17.90
C ALA A 141 -1.44 2.23 19.29
N GLY A 142 -0.33 2.84 19.71
CA GLY A 142 -0.23 3.61 20.95
C GLY A 142 -0.48 5.11 20.75
N LYS A 143 -0.54 5.85 21.86
CA LYS A 143 -0.71 7.31 21.85
C LYS A 143 0.45 8.07 21.22
N THR A 144 1.68 7.55 21.38
CA THR A 144 2.91 8.19 20.89
C THR A 144 3.60 7.35 19.82
N VAL A 145 3.61 6.04 19.99
CA VAL A 145 4.34 5.10 19.11
C VAL A 145 3.39 4.02 18.59
N ILE A 146 3.58 3.65 17.33
CA ILE A 146 2.83 2.63 16.62
C ILE A 146 3.81 1.60 16.08
N PHE A 147 3.53 0.32 16.33
CA PHE A 147 4.34 -0.80 15.85
C PHE A 147 3.63 -1.51 14.69
N THR A 148 4.37 -1.78 13.64
CA THR A 148 3.88 -2.44 12.42
C THR A 148 4.85 -3.52 11.97
N ASP A 149 4.36 -4.41 11.10
CA ASP A 149 5.23 -5.22 10.24
C ASP A 149 4.68 -5.30 8.83
N ALA A 150 5.51 -5.77 7.91
CA ALA A 150 5.11 -6.08 6.55
C ALA A 150 5.84 -7.29 6.00
N GLU A 151 5.19 -7.97 5.07
CA GLU A 151 5.80 -9.00 4.24
C GLU A 151 5.79 -8.51 2.78
N VAL A 152 6.89 -8.75 2.07
CA VAL A 152 7.04 -8.45 0.64
C VAL A 152 7.22 -9.75 -0.11
N TRP A 153 6.35 -9.97 -1.08
CA TRP A 153 6.23 -11.17 -1.87
C TRP A 153 6.52 -10.86 -3.34
N CYS A 154 7.14 -11.81 -4.02
CA CYS A 154 7.23 -11.86 -5.47
C CYS A 154 6.56 -13.17 -5.88
N GLU A 155 5.38 -13.08 -6.51
CA GLU A 155 4.51 -14.24 -6.73
C GLU A 155 4.25 -14.97 -5.38
N ASN A 156 4.61 -16.25 -5.26
CA ASN A 156 4.42 -17.04 -4.04
C ASN A 156 5.68 -17.12 -3.15
N ARG A 157 6.67 -16.27 -3.40
CA ARG A 157 7.96 -16.31 -2.69
C ARG A 157 8.14 -15.08 -1.81
N LEU A 158 8.43 -15.30 -0.52
CA LEU A 158 8.77 -14.23 0.40
C LEU A 158 10.17 -13.70 0.06
N VAL A 159 10.25 -12.41 -0.24
CA VAL A 159 11.51 -11.75 -0.65
C VAL A 159 11.97 -10.70 0.34
N GLY A 160 11.07 -10.19 1.18
CA GLY A 160 11.42 -9.31 2.28
C GLY A 160 10.44 -9.41 3.45
N GLN A 161 10.95 -9.16 4.66
CA GLN A 161 10.11 -9.00 5.86
C GLN A 161 10.58 -7.78 6.63
N ALA A 162 9.63 -6.92 7.00
CA ALA A 162 9.90 -5.65 7.64
C ALA A 162 9.22 -5.53 8.99
N LYS A 163 9.86 -4.81 9.92
CA LYS A 163 9.25 -4.28 11.15
C LYS A 163 9.45 -2.78 11.17
N GLY A 164 8.43 -2.04 11.58
CA GLY A 164 8.44 -0.58 11.60
C GLY A 164 7.98 -0.03 12.93
N THR A 165 8.62 1.07 13.33
CA THR A 165 8.20 1.92 14.45
C THR A 165 7.85 3.29 13.90
N PHE A 166 6.65 3.76 14.20
CA PHE A 166 6.13 5.05 13.74
C PHE A 166 5.77 5.91 14.94
N VAL A 167 6.01 7.23 14.86
CA VAL A 167 5.41 8.18 15.79
C VAL A 167 3.99 8.49 15.33
N ASN A 168 3.05 8.42 16.26
CA ASN A 168 1.67 8.84 16.05
C ASN A 168 1.62 10.37 15.90
N HIS A 169 1.11 10.85 14.77
CA HIS A 169 1.04 12.27 14.44
C HIS A 169 -0.42 12.79 14.47
N GLY A 170 -1.32 12.08 15.13
CA GLY A 170 -2.71 12.47 15.30
C GLY A 170 -3.62 11.96 14.17
N PRO A 171 -4.89 12.39 14.16
CA PRO A 171 -5.88 11.88 13.22
C PRO A 171 -5.59 12.31 11.78
N VAL A 172 -6.03 11.50 10.82
CA VAL A 172 -6.16 11.94 9.43
C VAL A 172 -7.30 12.95 9.37
N GLU A 173 -7.05 14.14 8.84
CA GLU A 173 -8.09 15.14 8.60
C GLU A 173 -8.75 14.92 7.24
N TYR A 174 -9.81 14.11 7.23
CA TYR A 174 -10.66 13.88 6.06
C TYR A 174 -12.09 14.35 6.41
N LYS A 175 -12.54 15.44 5.77
CA LYS A 175 -13.89 16.01 5.92
C LYS A 175 -14.75 15.65 4.72
#